data_AF-F2L789-F1
#
_entry.id   AF-F2L789-F1
#
_cell.length_a   1.000
_cell.length_b   1.000
_cell.length_c   1.000
_cell.angle_alpha   90.00
_cell.angle_beta   90.00
_cell.angle_gamma   90.00
#
_symmetry.space_group_name_H-M   'P 1'
#
loop_
_entity.id
_entity.type
_entity.pdbx_description
1 polymer ?
#
loop_
_entity_poly.entity_id
_entity_poly.type
_entity_poly.pdbx_seq_one_letter_code
_entity_poly.pdbx_strand_id
1 'polypeptide(L)'
;MSGHRRTLANGAALPLTQRKSRLARRRASLAARYAAAATPIERAHAAWAYLLGAAARRQPDQRVADELLDDVARTLIRVGDQLLQLQAREPLHPDRRQS
;
A
#
# COMPACT_ATOMS: atom_id res chain seq x y z
N MET A 1 5.14 38.81 -5.52
CA MET A 1 5.02 37.46 -4.92
C MET A 1 5.92 37.40 -3.68
N SER A 2 5.36 37.62 -2.49
CA SER A 2 6.12 37.61 -1.23
C SER A 2 6.03 36.22 -0.58
N GLY A 3 7.07 35.41 -0.75
CA GLY A 3 7.23 34.17 0.00
C GLY A 3 7.70 34.48 1.41
N HIS A 4 6.81 34.42 2.40
CA HIS A 4 7.16 34.54 3.81
C HIS A 4 8.09 33.39 4.24
N ARG A 5 9.40 33.66 4.28
CA ARG A 5 10.38 32.83 4.99
C ARG A 5 10.16 33.03 6.49
N ARG A 6 9.76 31.97 7.20
CA ARG A 6 9.75 31.98 8.67
C ARG A 6 11.20 31.75 9.14
N THR A 7 11.84 32.82 9.57
CA THR A 7 13.15 32.80 10.23
C THR A 7 12.95 32.42 11.69
N LEU A 8 13.75 31.50 12.23
CA LEU A 8 13.83 31.29 13.68
C LEU A 8 14.61 32.45 14.33
N ALA A 9 14.36 32.69 15.62
CA ALA A 9 14.87 33.86 16.37
C ALA A 9 16.41 34.00 16.43
N ASN A 10 17.16 33.00 15.98
CA ASN A 10 18.64 32.99 16.02
C ASN A 10 19.30 33.17 14.63
N GLY A 11 18.57 33.61 13.60
CA GLY A 11 19.15 33.92 12.27
C GLY A 11 19.67 32.71 11.48
N ALA A 12 19.67 31.50 12.06
CA ALA A 12 19.97 30.28 11.35
C ALA A 12 18.82 29.96 10.37
N ALA A 13 19.13 30.00 9.08
CA ALA A 13 18.25 29.41 8.08
C ALA A 13 18.09 27.92 8.43
N LEU A 14 16.88 27.50 8.80
CA LEU A 14 16.58 26.08 8.91
C LEU A 14 17.05 25.44 7.60
N PRO A 15 17.89 24.38 7.64
CA PRO A 15 18.18 23.65 6.42
C PRO A 15 16.83 23.33 5.78
N LEU A 16 16.75 23.49 4.45
CA LEU A 16 15.63 22.99 3.66
C LEU A 16 15.59 21.48 3.89
N THR A 17 15.04 21.07 5.03
CA THR A 17 14.75 19.69 5.40
C THR A 17 13.93 19.21 4.22
N GLN A 18 14.55 18.39 3.37
CA GLN A 18 14.03 18.02 2.06
C GLN A 18 12.57 17.65 2.26
N ARG A 19 11.68 18.56 1.87
CA ARG A 19 10.28 18.47 2.27
C ARG A 19 9.74 17.30 1.47
N LYS A 20 9.69 16.12 2.09
CA LYS A 20 9.29 14.87 1.43
C LYS A 20 8.02 15.15 0.63
N SER A 21 8.05 14.77 -0.65
CA SER A 21 6.90 14.96 -1.54
C SER A 21 5.65 14.36 -0.89
N ARG A 22 4.47 14.88 -1.26
CA ARG A 22 3.20 14.34 -0.73
C ARG A 22 3.10 12.83 -0.94
N LEU A 23 3.59 12.34 -2.08
CA LEU A 23 3.69 10.92 -2.38
C LEU A 23 4.60 10.18 -1.39
N ALA A 24 5.82 10.68 -1.17
CA ALA A 24 6.77 10.07 -0.24
C ALA A 24 6.24 9.99 1.20
N ARG A 25 5.55 11.03 1.67
CA ARG A 25 4.88 11.02 2.99
C ARG A 25 3.77 9.97 3.07
N ARG A 26 2.96 9.82 2.02
CA ARG A 26 1.91 8.80 1.97
C ARG A 26 2.48 7.39 1.95
N ARG A 27 3.55 7.15 1.18
CA ARG A 27 4.24 5.86 1.16
C ARG A 27 4.85 5.53 2.52
N ALA A 28 5.48 6.50 3.19
CA ALA A 28 6.00 6.31 4.55
C ALA A 28 4.87 5.96 5.55
N SER A 29 3.72 6.64 5.47
CA SER A 29 2.55 6.32 6.30
C SER A 29 1.94 4.95 6.01
N LEU A 30 1.93 4.50 4.76
CA LEU A 30 1.56 3.12 4.42
C LEU A 30 2.57 2.14 5.05
N ALA A 31 3.87 2.34 4.84
CA ALA A 31 4.91 1.45 5.35
C ALA A 31 4.84 1.29 6.88
N ALA A 32 4.63 2.39 7.61
CA ALA A 32 4.46 2.36 9.06
C ALA A 32 3.22 1.54 9.49
N ARG A 33 2.06 1.76 8.87
CA ARG A 33 0.83 1.01 9.18
C ARG A 33 0.94 -0.46 8.81
N TYR A 34 1.59 -0.75 7.68
CA TYR A 34 1.82 -2.11 7.21
C TYR A 34 2.78 -2.88 8.13
N ALA A 35 3.82 -2.22 8.63
CA ALA A 35 4.76 -2.79 9.59
C ALA A 35 4.13 -3.02 10.98
N ALA A 36 3.23 -2.13 11.41
CA ALA A 36 2.51 -2.25 12.68
C ALA A 36 1.38 -3.29 12.67
N ALA A 37 0.93 -3.73 11.49
CA ALA A 37 -0.13 -4.72 11.36
C ALA A 37 0.33 -6.13 11.79
N ALA A 38 -0.41 -6.70 12.74
CA ALA A 38 -0.15 -8.01 13.33
C ALA A 38 -0.70 -9.15 12.46
N THR A 39 -1.79 -8.90 11.73
CA THR A 39 -2.45 -9.92 10.91
C THR A 39 -2.34 -9.64 9.41
N PRO A 40 -2.41 -10.68 8.55
CA PRO A 40 -2.51 -10.49 7.11
C PRO A 40 -3.71 -9.62 6.69
N ILE A 41 -4.83 -9.73 7.41
CA ILE A 41 -6.05 -8.94 7.16
C ILE A 41 -5.78 -7.45 7.41
N GLU A 42 -5.12 -7.10 8.52
CA GLU A 42 -4.75 -5.71 8.81
C GLU A 42 -3.80 -5.13 7.76
N ARG A 43 -2.83 -5.94 7.30
CA ARG A 43 -1.92 -5.55 6.20
C ARG A 43 -2.68 -5.28 4.90
N ALA A 44 -3.64 -6.15 4.56
CA ALA A 44 -4.50 -5.98 3.40
C ALA A 44 -5.36 -4.71 3.51
N HIS A 45 -5.95 -4.45 4.67
CA HIS A 45 -6.72 -3.22 4.94
C HIS A 45 -5.86 -1.96 4.79
N ALA A 46 -4.63 -1.97 5.32
CA ALA A 46 -3.70 -0.84 5.21
C ALA A 46 -3.33 -0.54 3.74
N ALA A 47 -3.08 -1.59 2.95
CA ALA A 47 -2.81 -1.48 1.52
C ALA A 47 -4.03 -0.98 0.74
N TRP A 48 -5.21 -1.53 1.00
CA TRP A 48 -6.45 -1.13 0.34
C TRP A 48 -6.83 0.32 0.63
N ALA A 49 -6.74 0.76 1.89
CA ALA A 49 -6.97 2.15 2.27
C ALA A 49 -6.01 3.13 1.59
N TYR A 50 -4.76 2.72 1.33
CA TYR A 50 -3.81 3.52 0.57
C TYR A 50 -4.24 3.70 -0.91
N LEU A 51 -4.71 2.62 -1.54
CA LEU A 51 -5.22 2.61 -2.92
C LEU A 51 -6.47 3.49 -3.06
N LEU A 52 -7.47 3.30 -2.20
CA LEU A 52 -8.69 4.12 -2.22
C LEU A 52 -8.38 5.61 -2.00
N GLY A 53 -7.51 5.94 -1.06
CA GLY A 53 -7.09 7.33 -0.86
C GLY A 53 -6.28 7.90 -2.04
N ALA A 54 -5.72 7.06 -2.91
CA ALA A 54 -5.04 7.48 -4.14
C ALA A 54 -6.06 7.75 -5.25
N ALA A 55 -7.06 6.87 -5.39
CA ALA A 55 -8.17 7.02 -6.33
C ALA A 55 -9.09 8.22 -6.00
N ALA A 56 -9.41 8.44 -4.73
CA ALA A 56 -10.40 9.46 -4.30
C ALA A 56 -9.98 10.94 -4.47
N ARG A 57 -8.77 11.24 -4.94
CA ARG A 57 -8.26 12.62 -4.98
C ARG A 57 -8.17 13.15 -6.40
N ARG A 58 -9.13 14.02 -6.79
CA ARG A 58 -9.13 14.88 -8.00
C ARG A 58 -8.26 14.30 -9.13
N GLN A 59 -8.57 13.07 -9.51
CA GLN A 59 -8.15 12.53 -10.79
C GLN A 59 -8.95 13.32 -11.83
N PRO A 60 -8.33 13.85 -12.90
CA PRO A 60 -9.10 14.43 -13.99
C PRO A 60 -10.06 13.40 -14.62
N ASP A 61 -9.78 12.10 -14.44
CA ASP A 61 -10.64 11.01 -14.91
C ASP A 61 -10.88 9.95 -13.82
N GLN A 62 -12.08 9.96 -13.24
CA GLN A 62 -12.51 8.97 -12.25
C GLN A 62 -12.60 7.56 -12.84
N ARG A 63 -12.89 7.43 -14.16
CA ARG A 63 -13.01 6.11 -14.80
C ARG A 63 -11.69 5.37 -14.80
N VAL A 64 -10.59 6.07 -15.08
CA VAL A 64 -9.24 5.50 -15.03
C VAL A 64 -8.90 5.01 -13.61
N ALA A 65 -9.34 5.73 -12.57
CA ALA A 65 -9.13 5.29 -11.20
C ALA A 65 -9.92 4.03 -10.86
N ASP A 66 -11.17 3.94 -11.33
CA ASP A 66 -12.04 2.78 -11.11
C ASP A 66 -11.54 1.55 -11.91
N GLU A 67 -11.09 1.73 -13.15
CA GLU A 67 -10.46 0.69 -13.97
C GLU A 67 -9.21 0.12 -13.29
N LEU A 68 -8.34 0.99 -12.75
CA LEU A 68 -7.15 0.54 -12.01
C LEU A 68 -7.52 -0.25 -10.74
N LEU A 69 -8.64 0.08 -10.08
CA LEU A 69 -9.11 -0.68 -8.92
C LEU A 69 -9.68 -2.04 -9.33
N ASP A 70 -10.38 -2.11 -10.46
CA ASP A 70 -10.88 -3.38 -11.02
C ASP A 70 -9.73 -4.32 -11.42
N ASP A 71 -8.67 -3.79 -12.06
CA ASP A 71 -7.48 -4.55 -12.41
C ASP A 71 -6.76 -5.15 -11.19
N VAL A 72 -6.70 -4.39 -10.09
CA VAL A 72 -6.17 -4.90 -8.81
C VAL A 72 -7.05 -6.04 -8.29
N ALA A 73 -8.37 -5.90 -8.31
CA ALA A 73 -9.29 -6.95 -7.87
C ALA A 73 -9.14 -8.23 -8.70
N ARG A 74 -9.07 -8.11 -10.04
CA ARG A 74 -8.84 -9.26 -10.94
C ARG A 74 -7.52 -9.96 -10.68
N THR A 75 -6.47 -9.19 -10.39
CA THR A 75 -5.15 -9.73 -10.04
C THR A 75 -5.20 -10.51 -8.73
N LEU A 76 -5.88 -9.99 -7.71
CA LEU A 76 -6.05 -10.68 -6.42
C LEU A 76 -6.81 -12.00 -6.57
N ILE A 77 -7.89 -12.02 -7.38
CA ILE A 77 -8.65 -13.24 -7.68
C ILE A 77 -7.72 -14.29 -8.32
N ARG A 78 -6.96 -13.90 -9.35
CA ARG A 78 -6.04 -14.82 -10.04
C ARG A 78 -4.98 -15.39 -9.10
N VAL A 79 -4.41 -14.56 -8.22
CA VAL A 79 -3.45 -15.03 -7.21
C VAL A 79 -4.11 -16.00 -6.23
N GLY A 80 -5.37 -15.72 -5.82
CA GLY A 80 -6.17 -16.63 -5.02
C GLY A 80 -6.36 -18.00 -5.68
N ASP A 81 -6.74 -18.02 -6.97
CA ASP A 81 -6.89 -19.25 -7.74
C ASP A 81 -5.58 -20.06 -7.81
N GLN A 82 -4.44 -19.38 -7.99
CA GLN A 82 -3.13 -20.03 -7.98
C GLN A 82 -2.80 -20.66 -6.62
N LEU A 83 -3.13 -19.98 -5.52
CA LEU A 83 -2.95 -20.53 -4.17
C LEU A 83 -3.83 -21.77 -3.94
N LEU A 84 -5.08 -21.73 -4.41
CA LEU A 84 -5.98 -22.90 -4.35
C LEU A 84 -5.46 -24.08 -5.17
N GLN A 85 -4.88 -23.81 -6.35
CA GLN A 85 -4.24 -24.84 -7.16
C GLN A 85 -3.01 -25.45 -6.47
N LEU A 86 -2.23 -24.66 -5.75
CA LEU A 86 -1.11 -25.17 -4.96
C LEU A 86 -1.60 -26.06 -3.82
N GLN A 87 -2.65 -25.63 -3.10
CA GLN A 87 -3.27 -26.44 -2.04
C GLN A 87 -3.80 -27.78 -2.59
N ALA A 88 -4.41 -27.78 -3.77
CA ALA A 88 -4.92 -29.00 -4.40
C ALA A 88 -3.81 -29.97 -4.85
N ARG A 89 -2.56 -29.49 -4.99
CA ARG A 89 -1.38 -30.30 -5.34
C ARG A 89 -0.62 -30.82 -4.12
N GLU A 90 -0.93 -30.33 -2.92
CA GLU A 90 -0.36 -30.91 -1.71
C GLU A 90 -0.92 -32.33 -1.54
N PRO A 91 -0.05 -33.37 -1.43
CA PRO A 91 -0.52 -34.73 -1.25
C PRO A 91 -1.29 -34.83 0.07
N LEU A 92 -2.55 -35.28 -0.03
CA LEU A 92 -3.37 -35.65 1.12
C LEU A 92 -2.68 -36.82 1.83
N HIS A 93 -1.96 -36.50 2.91
CA HIS A 93 -1.20 -37.35 3.82
C HIS A 93 0.26 -37.69 3.47
N PRO A 94 1.16 -37.65 4.48
CA PRO A 94 2.34 -38.48 4.46
C PRO A 94 1.87 -39.93 4.43
N ASP A 95 2.46 -40.68 3.51
CA ASP A 95 2.32 -42.12 3.36
C ASP A 95 2.26 -42.79 4.73
N ARG A 96 1.05 -43.23 5.17
CA ARG A 96 0.95 -44.34 6.12
C ARG A 96 1.32 -45.60 5.35
N ARG A 97 2.60 -45.73 5.00
CA ARG A 97 3.24 -46.98 4.59
C ARG A 97 4.33 -47.27 5.61
N GLN A 98 4.00 -48.11 6.58
CA GLN A 98 4.24 -49.56 6.52
C GLN A 98 5.66 -49.87 6.99
N SER A 99 5.82 -49.92 8.32
CA SER A 99 6.58 -50.91 9.11
C SER A 99 6.78 -50.37 10.52
#